data_AF-A0A0Q6A9J5-F1
#
_entry.id   AF-A0A0Q6A9J5-F1
#
_cell.length_a   1.000
_cell.length_b   1.000
_cell.length_c   1.000
_cell.angle_alpha   90.00
_cell.angle_beta   90.00
_cell.angle_gamma   90.00
#
_symmetry.space_group_name_H-M   'P 1'
#
loop_
_entity.id
_entity.type
_entity.pdbx_description
1 polymer ?
#
loop_
_entity_poly.entity_id
_entity_poly.type
_entity_poly.pdbx_seq_one_letter_code
_entity_poly.pdbx_strand_id
1 'polypeptide(L)'
;MASLAEYERELIRERTNAGLQSARARVRIGGRPKGYTAETISKLVLLRTIYKDVTKRPEDIYKPFGLTRVEPLYSILLMSNKEEVV
;
A
#
# COMPACT_ATOMS: atom_id res chain seq x y z
N MET A 1 36.96 17.41 -11.39
CA MET A 1 35.88 17.73 -10.43
C MET A 1 34.77 16.67 -10.34
N ALA A 2 34.74 15.63 -11.18
CA ALA A 2 33.74 14.55 -11.09
C ALA A 2 34.04 13.51 -9.98
N SER A 3 35.31 13.13 -9.81
CA SER A 3 35.73 12.11 -8.83
C SER A 3 35.43 12.48 -7.37
N LEU A 4 35.54 13.76 -7.02
CA LEU A 4 35.27 14.24 -5.67
C LEU A 4 33.77 14.23 -5.35
N ALA A 5 32.93 14.56 -6.33
CA ALA A 5 31.48 14.51 -6.19
C ALA A 5 30.94 13.07 -6.07
N GLU A 6 31.58 12.10 -6.74
CA GLU A 6 31.25 10.68 -6.62
C GLU A 6 31.61 10.15 -5.23
N TYR A 7 32.80 10.49 -4.71
CA TYR A 7 33.23 10.13 -3.36
C TYR A 7 32.28 10.67 -2.28
N GLU A 8 31.86 11.93 -2.38
CA GLU A 8 30.90 12.52 -1.43
C GLU A 8 29.54 11.82 -1.46
N ARG A 9 29.05 11.43 -2.65
CA ARG A 9 27.80 10.66 -2.79
C ARG A 9 27.91 9.30 -2.12
N GLU A 10 29.03 8.59 -2.31
CA GLU A 10 29.25 7.30 -1.67
C GLU A 10 29.29 7.41 -0.15
N LEU A 11 30.01 8.41 0.37
CA LEU A 11 30.07 8.67 1.81
C LEU A 11 28.68 8.96 2.42
N ILE A 12 27.84 9.75 1.73
CA ILE A 12 26.47 10.03 2.16
C ILE A 12 25.59 8.77 2.14
N ARG A 13 25.73 7.94 1.11
CA ARG A 13 24.98 6.67 1.01
C ARG A 13 25.36 5.71 2.13
N GLU A 14 26.64 5.57 2.40
CA GLU A 14 27.15 4.70 3.47
C GLU A 14 26.58 5.11 4.83
N ARG A 15 26.65 6.41 5.16
CA ARG A 15 26.09 6.96 6.41
C ARG A 15 24.57 6.75 6.51
N THR A 16 23.87 6.95 5.40
CA THR A 16 22.40 6.75 5.35
C THR A 16 22.05 5.29 5.61
N ASN A 17 22.77 4.35 5.01
CA ASN A 17 22.58 2.92 5.20
C ASN A 17 22.88 2.48 6.64
N ALA A 18 23.97 2.97 7.24
CA ALA A 18 24.30 2.71 8.63
C ALA A 18 23.20 3.21 9.58
N GLY A 19 22.69 4.42 9.35
CA GLY A 19 21.55 4.97 10.10
C GLY A 19 20.27 4.15 9.96
N LEU A 20 19.96 3.71 8.73
CA LEU A 20 18.80 2.86 8.45
C LEU A 20 18.90 1.50 9.13
N GLN A 21 20.07 0.86 9.12
CA GLN A 21 20.33 -0.39 9.82
C GLN A 21 20.14 -0.23 11.32
N SER A 22 20.71 0.83 11.91
CA SER A 22 20.54 1.17 13.32
C SER A 22 19.07 1.38 13.69
N ALA A 23 18.29 2.06 12.86
CA ALA A 23 16.86 2.26 13.07
C ALA A 23 16.05 0.95 12.97
N ARG A 24 16.37 0.09 12.01
CA ARG A 24 15.74 -1.23 11.85
C ARG A 24 16.04 -2.16 13.03
N ALA A 25 17.26 -2.11 13.57
CA ALA A 25 17.63 -2.84 14.79
C ALA A 25 16.80 -2.39 16.01
N ARG A 26 16.38 -1.11 16.05
CA ARG A 26 15.42 -0.58 17.03
C ARG A 26 13.94 -0.85 16.67
N VAL A 27 13.65 -1.85 15.83
CA VAL A 27 12.29 -2.28 15.43
C VAL A 27 11.55 -1.32 14.49
N ARG A 28 12.19 -0.24 14.00
CA ARG A 28 11.52 0.66 13.04
C ARG A 28 11.43 0.01 11.65
N ILE A 29 10.21 -0.30 11.21
CA ILE A 29 9.92 -0.78 9.86
C ILE A 29 9.53 0.43 8.99
N GLY A 30 10.41 0.82 8.07
CA GLY A 30 10.13 1.87 7.07
C GLY A 30 9.34 1.35 5.87
N GLY A 31 9.00 2.25 4.94
CA GLY A 31 8.21 1.93 3.75
C GLY A 31 6.71 2.18 3.92
N ARG A 32 5.90 1.83 2.90
CA ARG A 32 4.44 1.94 2.98
C ARG A 32 3.93 0.90 3.99
N PRO A 33 3.05 1.28 4.93
CA PRO A 33 2.45 0.32 5.86
C PRO A 33 1.75 -0.79 5.10
N LYS A 34 1.89 -2.03 5.59
CA LYS A 34 1.23 -3.20 4.99
C LYS A 34 -0.23 -3.21 5.39
N GLY A 35 -1.11 -3.33 4.40
CA GLY A 35 -2.55 -3.48 4.61
C GLY A 35 -3.33 -2.17 4.57
N TYR A 36 -4.62 -2.31 4.81
CA TYR A 36 -5.58 -1.22 4.85
C TYR A 36 -5.86 -0.84 6.30
N THR A 37 -6.20 0.42 6.56
CA THR A 37 -6.70 0.83 7.87
C THR A 37 -8.04 0.17 8.14
N ALA A 38 -8.45 0.06 9.40
CA ALA A 38 -9.77 -0.48 9.77
C ALA A 38 -10.91 0.25 9.05
N GLU A 39 -10.81 1.58 8.92
CA GLU A 39 -11.76 2.39 8.15
C GLU A 39 -11.83 1.99 6.69
N THR A 40 -10.68 1.78 6.04
CA THR A 40 -10.64 1.34 4.65
C THR A 40 -11.20 -0.07 4.51
N ILE A 41 -10.96 -0.98 5.45
CA ILE A 41 -11.54 -2.33 5.45
C ILE A 41 -13.08 -2.25 5.50
N SER A 42 -13.66 -1.44 6.39
CA SER A 42 -15.11 -1.25 6.47
C SER A 42 -15.70 -0.72 5.16
N LYS A 43 -15.02 0.24 4.51
CA LYS A 43 -15.41 0.73 3.18
C LYS A 43 -15.36 -0.39 2.12
N LEU A 44 -14.33 -1.23 2.14
CA LEU A 44 -14.17 -2.35 1.20
C LEU A 44 -15.27 -3.42 1.35
N VAL A 45 -15.70 -3.72 2.58
CA VAL A 45 -16.82 -4.66 2.82
C VAL A 45 -18.13 -4.11 2.23
N LEU A 46 -18.42 -2.82 2.43
CA LEU A 46 -19.59 -2.17 1.84
C LEU A 46 -19.52 -2.15 0.30
N LEU A 47 -18.34 -1.85 -0.25
CA LEU A 47 -18.08 -1.89 -1.68
C LEU A 47 -18.32 -3.27 -2.27
N ARG A 48 -17.92 -4.36 -1.58
CA ARG A 48 -18.17 -5.74 -2.01
C ARG A 48 -19.67 -6.02 -2.19
N THR A 49 -20.49 -5.57 -1.25
CA THR A 49 -21.95 -5.74 -1.32
C THR A 49 -22.52 -5.00 -2.52
N ILE A 50 -22.13 -3.73 -2.73
CA ILE A 50 -22.61 -2.91 -3.85
C ILE A 50 -22.09 -3.43 -5.19
N TYR A 51 -20.88 -3.98 -5.24
CA TYR A 51 -20.28 -4.51 -6.48
C TYR A 51 -20.97 -5.77 -7.00
N LYS A 52 -21.65 -6.54 -6.14
CA LYS A 52 -22.48 -7.67 -6.58
C LYS A 52 -23.69 -7.22 -7.39
N ASP A 53 -24.11 -5.96 -7.24
CA ASP A 53 -25.20 -5.40 -8.03
C ASP A 53 -24.71 -5.08 -9.45
N VAL A 54 -25.12 -5.90 -10.41
CA VAL A 54 -24.73 -5.80 -11.84
C VAL A 54 -25.22 -4.49 -12.50
N THR A 55 -26.13 -3.77 -11.86
CA THR A 55 -26.77 -2.56 -12.40
C THR A 55 -25.91 -1.29 -12.27
N LYS A 56 -24.94 -1.26 -11.35
CA LYS A 56 -24.14 -0.05 -11.07
C LYS A 56 -22.82 -0.05 -11.82
N ARG A 57 -22.42 1.14 -12.28
CA ARG A 57 -21.11 1.33 -12.93
C ARG A 57 -20.00 1.31 -11.87
N PRO A 58 -18.84 0.67 -12.15
CA PRO A 58 -17.74 0.61 -11.19
C PRO A 58 -17.31 1.98 -10.64
N GLU A 59 -17.36 3.04 -11.47
CA GLU A 59 -16.98 4.41 -11.08
C GLU A 59 -17.85 4.98 -9.96
N ASP A 60 -19.15 4.66 -9.97
CA ASP A 60 -20.12 5.16 -8.99
C ASP A 60 -19.97 4.43 -7.65
N ILE A 61 -19.28 3.30 -7.65
CA ILE A 61 -19.09 2.44 -6.49
C ILE A 61 -17.92 2.96 -5.66
N TYR A 62 -16.73 3.23 -6.23
CA TYR A 62 -15.54 3.60 -5.45
C TYR A 62 -15.34 5.10 -5.19
N LYS A 63 -15.83 5.98 -6.07
CA LYS A 63 -15.63 7.44 -5.94
C LYS A 63 -16.19 8.04 -4.64
N PRO A 64 -17.41 7.68 -4.18
CA PRO A 64 -17.96 8.23 -2.93
C PRO A 64 -17.12 7.92 -1.68
N PHE A 65 -16.32 6.85 -1.72
CA PHE A 65 -15.48 6.43 -0.61
C PHE A 65 -14.11 7.11 -0.59
N GLY A 66 -13.81 7.97 -1.58
CA GLY A 66 -12.52 8.65 -1.76
C GLY A 66 -11.40 7.73 -2.21
N LEU A 67 -11.75 6.56 -2.78
CA LEU A 67 -10.78 5.56 -3.24
C LEU A 67 -10.46 5.75 -4.72
N THR A 68 -9.25 5.37 -5.14
CA THR A 68 -8.88 5.28 -6.56
C THR A 68 -9.17 3.89 -7.10
N ARG A 69 -9.41 3.70 -8.41
CA ARG A 69 -9.81 2.42 -9.03
C ARG A 69 -8.91 1.22 -8.67
N VAL A 70 -7.65 1.48 -8.35
CA VAL A 70 -6.62 0.46 -8.08
C VAL A 70 -6.74 -0.14 -6.67
N GLU A 71 -7.14 0.67 -5.67
CA GLU A 71 -7.17 0.25 -4.27
C GLU A 71 -8.30 -0.76 -3.90
N PRO A 72 -9.54 -0.61 -4.38
CA PRO A 72 -10.63 -1.52 -4.04
C PRO A 72 -10.72 -2.75 -4.95
N LEU A 73 -10.34 -2.63 -6.24
CA LEU A 73 -10.48 -3.75 -7.19
C LEU A 73 -9.52 -4.91 -6.87
N TYR A 74 -8.26 -4.59 -6.55
CA TYR A 74 -7.23 -5.60 -6.26
C TYR A 74 -7.46 -6.30 -4.91
N SER A 75 -7.95 -5.57 -3.91
CA SER A 75 -8.18 -6.11 -2.57
C SER A 75 -9.44 -6.97 -2.48
N ILE A 76 -10.54 -6.57 -3.13
CA ILE A 76 -11.79 -7.35 -3.15
C ILE A 76 -11.59 -8.69 -3.87
N LEU A 77 -10.83 -8.72 -4.98
CA LEU A 77 -10.53 -9.94 -5.76
C LEU A 77 -9.59 -10.91 -5.00
N LEU A 78 -8.62 -10.38 -4.24
CA LEU A 78 -7.73 -11.20 -3.41
C LEU A 78 -8.40 -11.72 -2.13
N MET A 79 -9.37 -10.97 -1.59
CA MET A 79 -10.17 -11.42 -0.44
C MET A 79 -11.21 -12.47 -0.84
N SER A 80 -11.77 -12.44 -2.06
CA SER A 80 -12.72 -13.47 -2.52
C SER A 80 -12.06 -14.85 -2.69
N ASN A 81 -10.81 -14.91 -3.17
CA ASN A 81 -10.08 -16.17 -3.38
C ASN A 81 -9.62 -16.84 -2.08
N LYS A 82 -9.67 -16.15 -0.93
CA LYS A 82 -9.33 -16.74 0.38
C LYS A 82 -10.52 -17.42 1.06
N GLU A 83 -11.75 -17.11 0.67
CA GLU A 83 -12.96 -17.74 1.24
C GLU A 83 -13.37 -19.04 0.53
N GLU A 84 -12.75 -19.40 -0.61
CA GLU A 84 -12.99 -20.67 -1.33
C GLU A 84 -11.98 -21.78 -0.99
N VAL A 85 -10.99 -21.51 -0.12
CA VAL A 85 -9.99 -22.49 0.33
C VAL A 85 -10.03 -22.63 1.85
N VAL A 86 -11.18 -23.03 2.38
CA VAL A 86 -11.35 -23.71 3.69
C VAL A 86 -12.46 -24.73 3.57
#